data_AF-A0A7S1AXY8-F1
#
_entry.id   AF-A0A7S1AXY8-F1
#
_cell.length_a   1.000
_cell.length_b   1.000
_cell.length_c   1.000
_cell.angle_alpha   90.00
_cell.angle_beta   90.00
_cell.angle_gamma   90.00
#
_symmetry.space_group_name_H-M   'P 1'
#
loop_
_entity.id
_entity.type
_entity.pdbx_description
1 polymer ?
#
loop_
_entity_poly.entity_id
_entity_poly.type
_entity_poly.pdbx_seq_one_letter_code
_entity_poly.pdbx_strand_id
1 'polypeptide(L)'
;MKVWLWLSGAAFVHAQGPGDGLSKTTYGASNPLPGMSFLIKLLNNTPAEDSNSGNIAECAAGTSKQTSEWYITEGRSQLITTSDVGTCQVLHGSTSTSGWEWGPVAVTPPTSLGSDCSYMWRNMVQTDGGIAYTVAAHTSDTCCKTCAADPLCTGAVYLSKSSSANSSDKLSMPEPGEGFGMHLTAIPGHETTGGLSIEQVEEIFTSKVGSMDQFDWFMDYNVGFFTSSLDSYIERLRTLNTSFLSASWPALENTWYSVLVHVPGTQMVVELMGSESDILPLENTIVLEQRMTAA
;
A
#
# COMPACT_ATOMS: atom_id res chain seq x y z
N MET A 1 -0.43 9.71 22.95
CA MET A 1 0.81 8.93 23.14
C MET A 1 1.44 8.79 21.76
N LYS A 2 2.38 9.67 21.39
CA LYS A 2 3.04 9.67 20.07
C LYS A 2 4.23 8.70 20.14
N VAL A 3 4.27 7.68 19.29
CA VAL A 3 5.42 6.77 19.17
C VAL A 3 6.33 7.35 18.10
N TRP A 4 7.56 7.70 18.50
CA TRP A 4 8.59 8.22 17.61
C TRP A 4 9.53 7.08 17.23
N LEU A 5 9.60 6.74 15.94
CA LEU A 5 10.58 5.79 15.42
C LEU A 5 11.80 6.59 14.91
N TRP A 6 12.88 6.57 15.68
CA TRP A 6 14.16 7.12 15.24
C TRP A 6 14.97 6.05 14.52
N LEU A 7 15.23 6.26 13.24
CA LEU A 7 16.16 5.46 12.44
C LEU A 7 17.58 6.03 12.60
N SER A 8 18.22 5.75 13.73
CA SER A 8 19.69 5.78 13.82
C SER A 8 20.22 4.36 13.56
N GLY A 9 21.07 4.26 12.55
CA GLY A 9 21.61 2.99 12.06
C GLY A 9 22.32 2.19 13.16
N ALA A 10 22.10 0.87 13.10
CA ALA A 10 22.92 -0.20 13.68
C ALA A 10 22.45 -0.94 14.96
N ALA A 11 21.25 -0.72 15.54
CA ALA A 11 20.83 -1.54 16.69
C ALA A 11 19.34 -1.92 16.83
N PHE A 12 18.53 -1.88 15.75
CA PHE A 12 17.16 -2.46 15.75
C PHE A 12 17.02 -3.75 14.91
N VAL A 13 18.11 -4.21 14.29
CA VAL A 13 18.10 -5.30 13.29
C VAL A 13 17.77 -6.68 13.87
N HIS A 14 17.60 -6.83 15.19
CA HIS A 14 17.41 -8.16 15.82
C HIS A 14 16.07 -8.34 16.56
N ALA A 15 15.12 -7.42 16.44
CA ALA A 15 13.76 -7.57 16.99
C ALA A 15 12.65 -7.56 15.92
N GLN A 16 13.03 -7.83 14.67
CA GLN A 16 12.16 -7.73 13.50
C GLN A 16 12.00 -9.12 12.87
N GLY A 17 10.92 -9.82 13.18
CA GLY A 17 10.46 -10.99 12.44
C GLY A 17 9.17 -10.68 11.69
N PRO A 18 8.76 -11.51 10.71
CA PRO A 18 7.43 -11.44 10.13
C PRO A 18 6.38 -11.60 11.25
N GLY A 19 5.68 -10.51 11.60
CA GLY A 19 4.70 -10.49 12.68
C GLY A 19 5.22 -10.13 14.08
N ASP A 20 6.53 -9.98 14.28
CA ASP A 20 7.15 -9.60 15.56
C ASP A 20 8.01 -8.32 15.38
N GLY A 21 7.58 -7.19 15.94
CA GLY A 21 8.32 -5.91 15.95
C GLY A 21 7.50 -4.68 15.51
N LEU A 22 8.10 -3.48 15.56
CA LEU A 22 7.58 -2.23 14.95
C LEU A 22 7.73 -2.28 13.41
N SER A 23 7.33 -3.39 12.79
CA SER A 23 7.52 -3.67 11.37
C SER A 23 6.26 -3.44 10.54
N LYS A 24 5.12 -3.13 11.18
CA LYS A 24 3.88 -2.81 10.47
C LYS A 24 2.93 -1.95 11.27
N THR A 25 1.99 -1.34 10.56
CA THR A 25 0.75 -0.77 11.10
C THR A 25 -0.45 -1.53 10.53
N THR A 26 -1.52 -1.69 11.32
CA THR A 26 -2.73 -2.42 10.92
C THR A 26 -3.98 -1.60 11.22
N TYR A 27 -4.86 -1.48 10.23
CA TYR A 27 -6.13 -0.76 10.32
C TYR A 27 -7.27 -1.67 9.87
N GLY A 28 -8.40 -1.58 10.56
CA GLY A 28 -9.64 -2.16 10.07
C GLY A 28 -10.12 -1.39 8.85
N ALA A 29 -10.47 -2.11 7.79
CA ALA A 29 -11.07 -1.57 6.58
C ALA A 29 -12.27 -2.43 6.17
N SER A 30 -13.37 -1.84 5.69
CA SER A 30 -14.52 -2.60 5.16
C SER A 30 -14.17 -3.30 3.84
N ASN A 31 -13.34 -2.64 3.03
CA ASN A 31 -12.78 -3.18 1.80
C ASN A 31 -11.28 -2.86 1.70
N PRO A 32 -10.38 -3.82 2.02
CA PRO A 32 -8.97 -3.53 2.21
C PRO A 32 -8.19 -3.47 0.88
N LEU A 33 -8.73 -4.07 -0.19
CA LEU A 33 -8.03 -4.19 -1.47
C LEU A 33 -7.88 -2.84 -2.20
N PRO A 34 -8.91 -1.98 -2.34
CA PRO A 34 -8.74 -0.65 -2.94
C PRO A 34 -7.74 0.21 -2.17
N GLY A 35 -7.74 0.14 -0.83
CA GLY A 35 -6.78 0.86 -0.01
C GLY A 35 -5.34 0.37 -0.23
N MET A 36 -5.14 -0.95 -0.36
CA MET A 36 -3.84 -1.51 -0.74
C MET A 36 -3.40 -1.04 -2.14
N SER A 37 -4.30 -1.07 -3.13
CA SER A 37 -4.03 -0.58 -4.49
C SER A 37 -3.62 0.89 -4.49
N PHE A 38 -4.31 1.72 -3.70
CA PHE A 38 -3.98 3.13 -3.53
C PHE A 38 -2.57 3.32 -2.92
N LEU A 39 -2.26 2.61 -1.84
CA LEU A 39 -0.95 2.70 -1.18
C LEU A 39 0.20 2.27 -2.09
N ILE A 40 0.01 1.22 -2.88
CA ILE A 40 1.00 0.74 -3.87
C ILE A 40 1.30 1.81 -4.92
N LYS A 41 0.26 2.47 -5.44
CA LYS A 41 0.40 3.55 -6.44
C LYS A 41 1.06 4.79 -5.85
N LEU A 42 0.65 5.19 -4.64
CA LEU A 42 1.18 6.36 -3.95
C LEU A 42 2.66 6.18 -3.56
N LEU A 43 2.98 5.09 -2.89
CA LEU A 43 4.29 4.88 -2.25
C LEU A 43 5.28 4.13 -3.14
N ASN A 44 4.87 3.71 -4.34
CA ASN A 44 5.66 2.85 -5.22
C ASN A 44 6.14 1.56 -4.54
N ASN A 45 5.29 0.96 -3.72
CA ASN A 45 5.64 -0.18 -2.91
C ASN A 45 5.06 -1.48 -3.53
N THR A 46 5.15 -2.60 -2.82
CA THR A 46 4.69 -3.91 -3.29
C THR A 46 3.68 -4.51 -2.32
N PRO A 47 2.73 -5.34 -2.77
CA PRO A 47 2.05 -6.26 -1.87
C PRO A 47 3.07 -7.06 -1.05
N ALA A 48 2.73 -7.33 0.20
CA ALA A 48 3.60 -8.13 1.05
C ALA A 48 3.61 -9.58 0.58
N GLU A 49 4.79 -10.16 0.45
CA GLU A 49 4.98 -11.51 -0.05
C GLU A 49 4.41 -12.58 0.89
N ASP A 50 4.38 -12.30 2.20
CA ASP A 50 3.76 -13.15 3.22
C ASP A 50 2.24 -12.96 3.35
N SER A 51 1.61 -12.23 2.42
CA SER A 51 0.15 -12.18 2.32
C SER A 51 -0.40 -13.53 1.87
N ASN A 52 -1.52 -13.93 2.42
CA ASN A 52 -2.20 -15.19 2.11
C ASN A 52 -2.67 -15.24 0.65
N SER A 53 -2.88 -16.46 0.16
CA SER A 53 -3.38 -16.69 -1.20
C SER A 53 -4.74 -16.01 -1.40
N GLY A 54 -4.91 -15.37 -2.56
CA GLY A 54 -6.14 -14.65 -2.89
C GLY A 54 -6.48 -13.49 -1.96
N ASN A 55 -5.52 -13.02 -1.15
CA ASN A 55 -5.71 -11.99 -0.12
C ASN A 55 -6.75 -12.38 0.96
N ILE A 56 -6.89 -13.67 1.26
CA ILE A 56 -7.77 -14.17 2.33
C ILE A 56 -6.98 -14.97 3.35
N ALA A 57 -7.05 -14.55 4.61
CA ALA A 57 -6.58 -15.35 5.74
C ALA A 57 -7.73 -16.19 6.31
N GLU A 58 -7.52 -17.50 6.44
CA GLU A 58 -8.44 -18.41 7.12
C GLU A 58 -8.14 -18.47 8.61
N CYS A 59 -9.17 -18.31 9.43
CA CYS A 59 -9.08 -18.39 10.88
C CYS A 59 -9.88 -19.60 11.39
N ALA A 60 -9.19 -20.48 12.12
CA ALA A 60 -9.78 -21.71 12.63
C ALA A 60 -10.90 -21.46 13.65
N ALA A 61 -11.87 -22.38 13.70
CA ALA A 61 -12.89 -22.41 14.75
C ALA A 61 -12.24 -22.45 16.15
N GLY A 62 -12.86 -21.77 17.13
CA GLY A 62 -12.35 -21.62 18.48
C GLY A 62 -11.40 -20.43 18.67
N THR A 63 -10.89 -19.82 17.60
CA THR A 63 -10.20 -18.53 17.67
C THR A 63 -11.20 -17.39 17.82
N SER A 64 -10.84 -16.34 18.57
CA SER A 64 -11.69 -15.15 18.76
C SER A 64 -13.14 -15.45 19.20
N LYS A 65 -13.35 -16.57 19.92
CA LYS A 65 -14.67 -17.08 20.37
C LYS A 65 -15.63 -17.48 19.24
N GLN A 66 -15.15 -17.66 18.01
CA GLN A 66 -15.97 -18.14 16.90
C GLN A 66 -16.19 -19.65 16.97
N THR A 67 -17.39 -20.10 16.60
CA THR A 67 -17.78 -21.53 16.63
C THR A 67 -17.54 -22.25 15.31
N SER A 68 -17.27 -21.50 14.24
CA SER A 68 -16.92 -21.99 12.91
C SER A 68 -15.65 -21.31 12.41
N GLU A 69 -15.08 -21.84 11.34
CA GLU A 69 -14.08 -21.14 10.54
C GLU A 69 -14.64 -19.79 10.07
N TRP A 70 -13.75 -18.82 9.96
CA TRP A 70 -14.05 -17.47 9.49
C TRP A 70 -12.88 -16.91 8.70
N TYR A 71 -13.15 -15.95 7.83
CA TYR A 71 -12.20 -15.45 6.86
C TYR A 71 -11.97 -13.96 7.03
N ILE A 72 -10.72 -13.55 6.84
CA ILE A 72 -10.29 -12.14 6.85
C ILE A 72 -9.85 -11.80 5.45
N THR A 73 -10.42 -10.76 4.85
CA THR A 73 -9.82 -10.19 3.64
C THR A 73 -8.70 -9.25 4.08
N GLU A 74 -7.53 -9.33 3.45
CA GLU A 74 -6.38 -8.50 3.79
C GLU A 74 -5.84 -7.74 2.59
N GLY A 75 -5.46 -6.49 2.81
CA GLY A 75 -4.77 -5.63 1.87
C GLY A 75 -3.45 -5.24 2.49
N ARG A 76 -2.42 -6.04 2.26
CA ARG A 76 -1.10 -5.83 2.88
C ARG A 76 -0.08 -5.39 1.84
N SER A 77 0.52 -4.23 2.09
CA SER A 77 1.65 -3.71 1.32
C SER A 77 2.86 -3.52 2.21
N GLN A 78 4.06 -3.53 1.62
CA GLN A 78 5.32 -3.34 2.33
C GLN A 78 6.24 -2.41 1.54
N LEU A 79 7.01 -1.60 2.26
CA LEU A 79 8.05 -0.80 1.65
C LEU A 79 9.17 -1.69 1.12
N ILE A 80 9.72 -1.27 -0.01
CA ILE A 80 10.82 -1.98 -0.67
C ILE A 80 12.14 -1.48 -0.10
N THR A 81 12.99 -2.40 0.36
CA THR A 81 14.30 -2.08 0.94
C THR A 81 15.45 -2.23 -0.05
N THR A 82 15.22 -2.86 -1.20
CA THR A 82 16.25 -3.13 -2.22
C THR A 82 15.88 -2.50 -3.56
N SER A 83 16.87 -2.03 -4.31
CA SER A 83 16.63 -1.53 -5.67
C SER A 83 16.42 -2.65 -6.69
N ASP A 84 16.56 -3.91 -6.27
CA ASP A 84 16.58 -5.12 -7.10
C ASP A 84 15.22 -5.83 -7.22
N VAL A 85 14.17 -5.07 -7.52
CA VAL A 85 12.80 -5.58 -7.67
C VAL A 85 12.35 -5.62 -9.14
N GLY A 86 11.50 -6.60 -9.46
CA GLY A 86 10.80 -6.65 -10.74
C GLY A 86 9.70 -5.60 -10.84
N THR A 87 8.94 -5.64 -11.94
CA THR A 87 7.83 -4.71 -12.16
C THR A 87 6.55 -5.45 -12.56
N CYS A 88 5.42 -4.89 -12.14
CA CYS A 88 4.10 -5.30 -12.56
C CYS A 88 3.47 -4.19 -13.41
N GLN A 89 3.19 -4.50 -14.67
CA GLN A 89 2.45 -3.63 -15.57
C GLN A 89 0.97 -4.00 -15.49
N VAL A 90 0.16 -3.13 -14.90
CA VAL A 90 -1.28 -3.35 -14.76
C VAL A 90 -2.00 -2.82 -15.98
N LEU A 91 -2.95 -3.60 -16.48
CA LEU A 91 -3.72 -3.32 -17.70
C LEU A 91 -5.20 -3.16 -17.34
N HIS A 92 -5.81 -2.14 -17.92
CA HIS A 92 -7.25 -1.93 -17.92
C HIS A 92 -7.79 -2.16 -19.34
N GLY A 93 -9.10 -2.36 -19.49
CA GLY A 93 -9.73 -2.54 -20.81
C GLY A 93 -9.83 -4.01 -21.27
N SER A 94 -10.07 -4.24 -22.55
CA SER A 94 -10.26 -5.61 -23.07
C SER A 94 -8.91 -6.28 -23.30
N THR A 95 -8.67 -7.40 -22.61
CA THR A 95 -7.38 -8.10 -22.67
C THR A 95 -7.39 -9.32 -23.57
N SER A 96 -6.23 -9.62 -24.17
CA SER A 96 -5.95 -10.84 -24.91
C SER A 96 -4.55 -11.34 -24.58
N THR A 97 -4.30 -12.64 -24.71
CA THR A 97 -2.98 -13.24 -24.44
C THR A 97 -2.27 -13.61 -25.72
N SER A 98 -0.96 -13.38 -25.75
CA SER A 98 -0.09 -13.77 -26.87
C SER A 98 1.16 -14.47 -26.35
N GLY A 99 1.64 -15.48 -27.07
CA GLY A 99 2.83 -16.27 -26.73
C GLY A 99 4.13 -15.62 -27.21
N TRP A 100 5.17 -15.70 -26.39
CA TRP A 100 6.48 -15.05 -26.60
C TRP A 100 7.60 -15.97 -26.12
N GLU A 101 8.49 -16.42 -27.02
CA GLU A 101 9.49 -17.47 -26.75
C GLU A 101 10.42 -17.20 -25.55
N TRP A 102 10.70 -15.93 -25.26
CA TRP A 102 11.46 -15.41 -24.10
C TRP A 102 10.65 -14.38 -23.29
N GLY A 103 9.34 -14.55 -23.27
CA GLY A 103 8.40 -13.54 -22.80
C GLY A 103 8.24 -13.41 -21.29
N PRO A 104 7.57 -12.33 -20.85
CA PRO A 104 7.23 -12.10 -19.45
C PRO A 104 6.22 -13.13 -18.90
N VAL A 105 5.74 -12.91 -17.68
CA VAL A 105 4.63 -13.68 -17.12
C VAL A 105 3.34 -12.88 -17.30
N ALA A 106 2.43 -13.41 -18.10
CA ALA A 106 1.06 -12.90 -18.19
C ALA A 106 0.27 -13.35 -16.96
N VAL A 107 -0.41 -12.41 -16.33
CA VAL A 107 -1.19 -12.60 -15.10
C VAL A 107 -2.63 -12.19 -15.41
N THR A 108 -3.58 -13.10 -15.17
CA THR A 108 -5.02 -12.80 -15.28
C THR A 108 -5.63 -12.83 -13.87
N PRO A 109 -6.28 -11.74 -13.41
CA PRO A 109 -6.83 -11.69 -12.07
C PRO A 109 -7.92 -12.74 -11.85
N PRO A 110 -8.13 -13.19 -10.61
CA PRO A 110 -9.23 -14.07 -10.27
C PRO A 110 -10.58 -13.36 -10.51
N THR A 111 -11.61 -14.14 -10.81
CA THR A 111 -13.00 -13.63 -10.93
C THR A 111 -13.75 -13.60 -9.59
N SER A 112 -13.18 -14.21 -8.55
CA SER A 112 -13.73 -14.30 -7.21
C SER A 112 -12.67 -14.01 -6.16
N LEU A 113 -13.03 -13.27 -5.12
CA LEU A 113 -12.19 -13.02 -3.95
C LEU A 113 -11.75 -14.35 -3.32
N GLY A 114 -10.48 -14.44 -2.88
CA GLY A 114 -9.91 -15.67 -2.30
C GLY A 114 -9.41 -16.69 -3.32
N SER A 115 -9.62 -16.48 -4.61
CA SER A 115 -9.01 -17.29 -5.67
C SER A 115 -7.67 -16.69 -6.09
N ASP A 116 -6.75 -17.54 -6.53
CA ASP A 116 -5.46 -17.10 -7.08
C ASP A 116 -5.60 -16.69 -8.57
N CYS A 117 -4.64 -15.92 -9.06
CA CYS A 117 -4.56 -15.56 -10.48
C CYS A 117 -4.22 -16.76 -11.36
N SER A 118 -4.50 -16.61 -12.65
CA SER A 118 -3.93 -17.49 -13.68
C SER A 118 -2.61 -16.93 -14.20
N TYR A 119 -1.58 -17.77 -14.22
CA TYR A 119 -0.22 -17.40 -14.65
C TYR A 119 0.13 -18.11 -15.96
N MET A 120 0.55 -17.35 -16.97
CA MET A 120 1.04 -17.87 -18.24
C MET A 120 2.48 -17.42 -18.45
N TRP A 121 3.42 -18.34 -18.25
CA TRP A 121 4.84 -18.11 -18.51
C TRP A 121 5.10 -17.90 -20.00
N ARG A 122 6.05 -17.04 -20.36
CA ARG A 122 6.42 -16.79 -21.75
C ARG A 122 5.23 -16.27 -22.58
N ASN A 123 4.40 -15.48 -21.93
CA ASN A 123 3.22 -14.87 -22.54
C ASN A 123 3.11 -13.43 -22.07
N MET A 124 2.44 -12.60 -22.87
CA MET A 124 2.11 -11.23 -22.53
C MET A 124 0.60 -11.03 -22.65
N VAL A 125 0.03 -10.29 -21.70
CA VAL A 125 -1.31 -9.76 -21.83
C VAL A 125 -1.23 -8.46 -22.64
N GLN A 126 -1.96 -8.40 -23.74
CA GLN A 126 -2.18 -7.19 -24.52
C GLN A 126 -3.56 -6.64 -24.18
N THR A 127 -3.70 -5.32 -24.24
CA THR A 127 -4.99 -4.65 -24.04
C THR A 127 -5.20 -3.56 -25.09
N ASP A 128 -6.45 -3.26 -25.37
CA ASP A 128 -6.87 -2.16 -26.25
C ASP A 128 -6.53 -0.77 -25.66
N GLY A 129 -6.47 -0.64 -24.34
CA GLY A 129 -6.21 0.62 -23.62
C GLY A 129 -4.74 0.93 -23.29
N GLY A 130 -3.78 0.08 -23.67
CA GLY A 130 -2.39 0.16 -23.22
C GLY A 130 -2.16 -0.12 -21.71
N ILE A 131 -0.94 0.10 -21.24
CA ILE A 131 -0.58 -0.08 -19.82
C ILE A 131 -1.22 1.04 -19.01
N ALA A 132 -2.02 0.68 -18.01
CA ALA A 132 -2.67 1.66 -17.14
C ALA A 132 -1.65 2.31 -16.19
N TYR A 133 -0.80 1.50 -15.57
CA TYR A 133 0.32 1.95 -14.74
C TYR A 133 1.34 0.82 -14.51
N THR A 134 2.52 1.18 -14.01
CA THR A 134 3.57 0.23 -13.62
C THR A 134 3.95 0.46 -12.17
N VAL A 135 4.07 -0.62 -11.41
CA VAL A 135 4.53 -0.61 -10.00
C VAL A 135 5.61 -1.67 -9.80
N ALA A 136 6.30 -1.58 -8.67
CA ALA A 136 7.25 -2.62 -8.28
C ALA A 136 6.51 -3.92 -7.87
N ALA A 137 7.15 -5.04 -8.17
CA ALA A 137 6.69 -6.35 -7.73
C ALA A 137 7.88 -7.29 -7.60
N HIS A 138 7.97 -8.03 -6.49
CA HIS A 138 9.04 -9.02 -6.29
C HIS A 138 8.82 -10.30 -7.08
N THR A 139 7.56 -10.65 -7.35
CA THR A 139 7.17 -11.93 -7.95
C THR A 139 5.95 -11.76 -8.84
N SER A 140 5.64 -12.79 -9.63
CA SER A 140 4.36 -12.83 -10.37
C SER A 140 3.16 -12.83 -9.41
N ASP A 141 3.29 -13.38 -8.20
CA ASP A 141 2.24 -13.40 -7.18
C ASP A 141 1.97 -12.00 -6.59
N THR A 142 3.01 -11.22 -6.28
CA THR A 142 2.80 -9.82 -5.86
C THR A 142 2.26 -8.97 -7.01
N CYS A 143 2.59 -9.28 -8.27
CA CYS A 143 1.92 -8.68 -9.42
C CYS A 143 0.44 -9.09 -9.51
N CYS A 144 0.11 -10.37 -9.27
CA CYS A 144 -1.27 -10.85 -9.17
C CYS A 144 -2.06 -10.09 -8.11
N LYS A 145 -1.54 -10.02 -6.89
CA LYS A 145 -2.19 -9.31 -5.76
C LYS A 145 -2.41 -7.83 -6.07
N THR A 146 -1.46 -7.19 -6.75
CA THR A 146 -1.61 -5.79 -7.22
C THR A 146 -2.78 -5.66 -8.19
N CYS A 147 -2.86 -6.55 -9.19
CA CYS A 147 -3.95 -6.55 -10.17
C CYS A 147 -5.29 -6.89 -9.53
N ALA A 148 -5.36 -7.94 -8.70
CA ALA A 148 -6.57 -8.34 -7.99
C ALA A 148 -7.11 -7.25 -7.05
N ALA A 149 -6.25 -6.35 -6.59
CA ALA A 149 -6.62 -5.24 -5.72
C ALA A 149 -7.14 -4.01 -6.47
N ASP A 150 -6.86 -3.89 -7.77
CA ASP A 150 -7.41 -2.83 -8.61
C ASP A 150 -8.71 -3.31 -9.28
N PRO A 151 -9.87 -2.71 -8.95
CA PRO A 151 -11.16 -3.13 -9.50
C PRO A 151 -11.27 -2.94 -11.03
N LEU A 152 -10.39 -2.15 -11.65
CA LEU A 152 -10.33 -1.95 -13.10
C LEU A 152 -9.32 -2.87 -13.78
N CYS A 153 -8.54 -3.67 -13.03
CA CYS A 153 -7.58 -4.58 -13.62
C CYS A 153 -8.28 -5.69 -14.40
N THR A 154 -7.88 -5.84 -15.66
CA THR A 154 -8.33 -6.92 -16.54
C THR A 154 -7.18 -7.86 -16.94
N GLY A 155 -5.97 -7.54 -16.52
CA GLY A 155 -4.77 -8.34 -16.69
C GLY A 155 -3.52 -7.59 -16.22
N ALA A 156 -2.43 -8.32 -16.04
CA ALA A 156 -1.14 -7.74 -15.74
C ALA A 156 0.00 -8.50 -16.40
N VAL A 157 1.15 -7.84 -16.53
CA VAL A 157 2.38 -8.42 -17.04
C VAL A 157 3.47 -8.24 -15.99
N TYR A 158 4.01 -9.35 -15.50
CA TYR A 158 5.15 -9.34 -14.59
C TYR A 158 6.46 -9.46 -15.37
N LEU A 159 7.35 -8.49 -15.14
CA LEU A 159 8.69 -8.41 -15.69
C LEU A 159 9.71 -8.62 -14.57
N SER A 160 10.38 -9.77 -14.60
CA SER A 160 11.49 -10.07 -13.68
C SER A 160 12.68 -9.15 -13.95
N LYS A 161 13.41 -8.78 -12.89
CA LYS A 161 14.68 -8.06 -13.00
C LYS A 161 15.83 -8.96 -13.47
N SER A 162 15.75 -10.27 -13.22
CA SER A 162 16.69 -11.27 -13.75
C SER A 162 16.24 -11.75 -15.13
N SER A 163 17.15 -11.78 -16.10
CA SER A 163 16.95 -12.30 -17.47
C SER A 163 16.53 -13.78 -17.56
N SER A 164 16.37 -14.47 -16.43
CA SER A 164 15.78 -15.80 -16.35
C SER A 164 14.27 -15.73 -16.09
N ALA A 165 13.47 -15.66 -17.17
CA ALA A 165 12.01 -15.90 -17.16
C ALA A 165 11.60 -17.32 -16.70
N ASN A 166 12.54 -18.07 -16.12
CA ASN A 166 12.45 -19.48 -15.75
C ASN A 166 12.85 -19.75 -14.29
N SER A 167 13.21 -18.73 -13.52
CA SER A 167 13.53 -18.99 -12.13
C SER A 167 12.31 -18.78 -11.25
N SER A 168 11.88 -19.87 -10.64
CA SER A 168 11.39 -19.90 -9.27
C SER A 168 12.46 -19.40 -8.28
N ASP A 169 13.35 -18.48 -8.69
CA ASP A 169 14.19 -17.74 -7.78
C ASP A 169 13.19 -16.91 -7.00
N LYS A 170 12.79 -17.49 -5.87
CA LYS A 170 12.47 -16.74 -4.69
C LYS A 170 13.64 -15.77 -4.54
N LEU A 171 13.49 -14.56 -5.07
CA LEU A 171 14.02 -13.41 -4.37
C LEU A 171 13.54 -13.63 -2.94
N SER A 172 14.51 -13.74 -2.04
CA SER A 172 14.34 -14.13 -0.65
C SER A 172 12.99 -13.66 -0.12
N MET A 173 12.16 -14.63 0.32
CA MET A 173 10.95 -14.38 1.11
C MET A 173 11.20 -13.22 2.08
N PRO A 174 10.19 -12.41 2.45
CA PRO A 174 10.42 -11.16 3.17
C PRO A 174 11.35 -11.40 4.33
N GLU A 175 12.60 -10.97 4.15
CA GLU A 175 13.64 -11.24 5.13
C GLU A 175 13.23 -10.53 6.42
N PRO A 176 13.61 -11.06 7.59
CA PRO A 176 13.68 -10.28 8.82
C PRO A 176 14.34 -8.90 8.55
N GLY A 177 13.54 -7.84 8.36
CA GLY A 177 14.02 -6.51 7.96
C GLY A 177 13.56 -5.97 6.59
N GLU A 178 12.69 -6.66 5.83
CA GLU A 178 12.09 -6.12 4.60
C GLU A 178 10.98 -5.08 4.88
N GLY A 179 11.44 -3.91 5.31
CA GLY A 179 10.67 -2.67 5.29
C GLY A 179 9.56 -2.58 6.33
N PHE A 180 8.87 -1.45 6.31
CA PHE A 180 7.68 -1.20 7.11
C PHE A 180 6.43 -1.60 6.32
N GLY A 181 5.53 -2.37 6.93
CA GLY A 181 4.29 -2.85 6.34
C GLY A 181 3.07 -1.99 6.67
N MET A 182 2.16 -1.85 5.72
CA MET A 182 0.81 -1.30 5.92
C MET A 182 -0.20 -2.40 5.65
N HIS A 183 -1.08 -2.64 6.62
CA HIS A 183 -2.01 -3.77 6.59
C HIS A 183 -3.44 -3.30 6.83
N LEU A 184 -4.29 -3.45 5.82
CA LEU A 184 -5.72 -3.21 5.92
C LEU A 184 -6.43 -4.55 6.07
N THR A 185 -7.34 -4.69 7.01
CA THR A 185 -8.06 -5.97 7.24
C THR A 185 -9.56 -5.76 7.33
N ALA A 186 -10.31 -6.63 6.64
CA ALA A 186 -11.75 -6.70 6.74
C ALA A 186 -12.18 -8.01 7.39
N ILE A 187 -13.06 -7.89 8.37
CA ILE A 187 -13.82 -9.01 8.93
C ILE A 187 -15.29 -8.64 8.76
N PRO A 188 -15.93 -9.03 7.64
CA PRO A 188 -17.29 -8.59 7.33
C PRO A 188 -18.27 -8.91 8.47
N GLY A 189 -19.07 -7.91 8.86
CA GLY A 189 -20.12 -8.06 9.88
C GLY A 189 -19.62 -8.11 11.34
N HIS A 190 -18.33 -7.92 11.59
CA HIS A 190 -17.81 -7.79 12.96
C HIS A 190 -17.96 -6.37 13.50
N GLU A 191 -18.54 -6.25 14.69
CA GLU A 191 -18.57 -5.01 15.44
C GLU A 191 -17.22 -4.76 16.13
N THR A 192 -16.81 -3.49 16.14
CA THR A 192 -15.74 -3.01 17.01
C THR A 192 -16.16 -3.11 18.47
N THR A 193 -15.21 -2.97 19.40
CA THR A 193 -15.49 -2.94 20.85
C THR A 193 -16.51 -1.86 21.25
N GLY A 194 -16.73 -0.84 20.41
CA GLY A 194 -17.74 0.20 20.60
C GLY A 194 -19.14 -0.12 20.07
N GLY A 195 -19.37 -1.32 19.51
CA GLY A 195 -20.65 -1.72 18.91
C GLY A 195 -20.92 -1.10 17.53
N LEU A 196 -19.95 -0.40 16.95
CA LEU A 196 -20.01 0.09 15.57
C LEU A 196 -19.37 -0.92 14.64
N SER A 197 -19.97 -1.14 13.47
CA SER A 197 -19.33 -1.82 12.34
C SER A 197 -18.13 -1.01 11.81
N ILE A 198 -17.23 -1.65 11.07
CA ILE A 198 -16.08 -0.96 10.47
C ILE A 198 -16.54 0.11 9.48
N GLU A 199 -17.57 -0.19 8.69
CA GLU A 199 -18.17 0.73 7.73
C GLU A 199 -18.67 2.02 8.43
N GLN A 200 -19.35 1.88 9.57
CA GLN A 200 -19.80 3.04 10.36
C GLN A 200 -18.63 3.85 10.93
N VAL A 201 -17.55 3.20 11.35
CA VAL A 201 -16.36 3.90 11.82
C VAL A 201 -15.67 4.65 10.68
N GLU A 202 -15.60 4.05 9.49
CA GLU A 202 -15.05 4.69 8.29
C GLU A 202 -15.89 5.88 7.82
N GLU A 203 -17.22 5.81 7.90
CA GLU A 203 -18.10 6.95 7.62
C GLU A 203 -17.84 8.11 8.57
N ILE A 204 -17.72 7.83 9.87
CA ILE A 204 -17.37 8.84 10.89
C ILE A 204 -16.00 9.42 10.59
N PHE A 205 -15.01 8.58 10.30
CA PHE A 205 -13.64 8.99 10.03
C PHE A 205 -13.56 9.87 8.77
N THR A 206 -14.21 9.45 7.68
CA THR A 206 -14.34 10.20 6.42
C THR A 206 -14.99 11.56 6.66
N SER A 207 -16.04 11.61 7.48
CA SER A 207 -16.68 12.88 7.85
C SER A 207 -15.76 13.80 8.65
N LYS A 208 -14.80 13.28 9.41
CA LYS A 208 -13.85 14.08 10.21
C LYS A 208 -12.72 14.65 9.38
N VAL A 209 -12.16 13.85 8.49
CA VAL A 209 -11.09 14.30 7.58
C VAL A 209 -11.62 15.16 6.42
N GLY A 210 -12.91 15.05 6.12
CA GLY A 210 -13.61 15.92 5.18
C GLY A 210 -13.02 15.88 3.77
N SER A 211 -12.92 17.05 3.14
CA SER A 211 -12.35 17.22 1.80
C SER A 211 -10.82 17.34 1.76
N MET A 212 -10.14 17.12 2.90
CA MET A 212 -8.69 17.34 3.04
C MET A 212 -8.26 18.80 2.77
N ASP A 213 -9.15 19.77 2.96
CA ASP A 213 -8.89 21.21 2.81
C ASP A 213 -8.73 21.95 4.16
N GLN A 214 -9.00 21.26 5.26
CA GLN A 214 -8.82 21.75 6.62
C GLN A 214 -8.16 20.67 7.48
N PHE A 215 -7.37 21.11 8.46
CA PHE A 215 -6.82 20.20 9.44
C PHE A 215 -7.87 19.80 10.48
N ASP A 216 -7.95 18.50 10.76
CA ASP A 216 -8.66 17.96 11.91
C ASP A 216 -7.67 17.16 12.76
N TRP A 217 -7.84 17.19 14.08
CA TRP A 217 -6.96 16.47 15.02
C TRP A 217 -6.96 14.95 14.79
N PHE A 218 -7.97 14.38 14.14
CA PHE A 218 -7.94 12.97 13.70
C PHE A 218 -6.80 12.69 12.71
N MET A 219 -6.34 13.70 11.95
CA MET A 219 -5.22 13.57 11.02
C MET A 219 -3.87 13.39 11.73
N ASP A 220 -3.79 13.60 13.04
CA ASP A 220 -2.61 13.23 13.85
C ASP A 220 -2.50 11.73 14.11
N TYR A 221 -3.58 10.97 13.90
CA TYR A 221 -3.55 9.50 13.93
C TYR A 221 -3.12 8.94 12.57
N ASN A 222 -1.95 9.39 12.11
CA ASN A 222 -1.41 9.03 10.80
C ASN A 222 -0.23 8.05 10.88
N VAL A 223 0.11 7.55 9.70
CA VAL A 223 1.39 6.90 9.41
C VAL A 223 2.26 7.91 8.68
N GLY A 224 3.34 8.35 9.34
CA GLY A 224 4.28 9.30 8.80
C GLY A 224 5.41 8.64 8.02
N PHE A 225 5.70 9.11 6.80
CA PHE A 225 6.87 8.74 6.01
C PHE A 225 7.69 9.96 5.65
N PHE A 226 9.01 9.87 5.79
CA PHE A 226 9.92 10.94 5.40
C PHE A 226 10.51 10.71 3.99
N THR A 227 10.66 11.79 3.23
CA THR A 227 11.38 11.83 1.96
C THR A 227 12.17 13.14 1.83
N SER A 228 13.18 13.20 0.96
CA SER A 228 13.90 14.46 0.73
C SER A 228 13.05 15.49 0.00
N SER A 229 12.20 15.05 -0.94
CA SER A 229 11.32 15.93 -1.74
C SER A 229 9.92 15.34 -1.89
N LEU A 230 8.90 16.18 -1.67
CA LEU A 230 7.48 15.79 -1.79
C LEU A 230 6.93 15.84 -3.21
N ASP A 231 7.63 16.48 -4.16
CA ASP A 231 7.03 16.85 -5.45
C ASP A 231 6.57 15.62 -6.26
N SER A 232 7.36 14.55 -6.25
CA SER A 232 6.99 13.31 -6.94
C SER A 232 5.74 12.64 -6.35
N TYR A 233 5.49 12.80 -5.05
CA TYR A 233 4.29 12.27 -4.40
C TYR A 233 3.07 13.15 -4.66
N ILE A 234 3.25 14.47 -4.69
CA ILE A 234 2.20 15.42 -5.04
C ILE A 234 1.70 15.16 -6.47
N GLU A 235 2.61 14.97 -7.42
CA GLU A 235 2.23 14.65 -8.80
C GLU A 235 1.53 13.28 -8.92
N ARG A 236 1.94 12.29 -8.12
CA ARG A 236 1.22 11.01 -8.04
C ARG A 236 -0.19 11.18 -7.50
N LEU A 237 -0.38 11.94 -6.41
CA LEU A 237 -1.70 12.20 -5.84
C LEU A 237 -2.62 12.92 -6.83
N ARG A 238 -2.10 13.89 -7.57
CA ARG A 238 -2.83 14.57 -8.66
C ARG A 238 -3.21 13.59 -9.77
N THR A 239 -2.29 12.71 -10.18
CA THR A 239 -2.55 11.66 -11.18
C THR A 239 -3.62 10.68 -10.71
N LEU A 240 -3.65 10.37 -9.41
CA LEU A 240 -4.67 9.54 -8.77
C LEU A 240 -5.98 10.29 -8.49
N ASN A 241 -6.07 11.57 -8.85
CA ASN A 241 -7.21 12.45 -8.56
C ASN A 241 -7.62 12.40 -7.08
N THR A 242 -6.63 12.36 -6.18
CA THR A 242 -6.84 12.24 -4.74
C THR A 242 -6.59 13.59 -4.07
N SER A 243 -7.55 14.03 -3.25
CA SER A 243 -7.41 15.24 -2.44
C SER A 243 -6.41 15.03 -1.30
N PHE A 244 -5.62 16.05 -1.02
CA PHE A 244 -4.63 16.03 0.06
C PHE A 244 -4.52 17.40 0.71
N LEU A 245 -4.11 17.41 1.98
CA LEU A 245 -3.89 18.63 2.75
C LEU A 245 -2.41 19.00 2.69
N SER A 246 -2.13 20.17 2.12
CA SER A 246 -0.80 20.78 2.05
C SER A 246 -0.48 21.53 3.34
N ALA A 247 0.65 21.19 3.98
CA ALA A 247 1.07 21.80 5.23
C ALA A 247 2.56 22.15 5.24
N SER A 248 2.91 23.17 6.02
CA SER A 248 4.28 23.53 6.36
C SER A 248 4.45 23.60 7.88
N TRP A 249 5.67 23.38 8.37
CA TRP A 249 5.97 23.39 9.80
C TRP A 249 7.44 23.73 10.06
N PRO A 250 7.75 24.32 11.23
CA PRO A 250 9.12 24.74 11.55
C PRO A 250 10.02 23.55 11.91
N ALA A 251 11.22 23.51 11.33
CA ALA A 251 12.27 22.53 11.58
C ALA A 251 13.60 23.22 11.89
N LEU A 252 13.80 23.60 13.15
CA LEU A 252 14.90 24.47 13.60
C LEU A 252 14.93 25.79 12.81
N GLU A 253 15.96 26.01 11.99
CA GLU A 253 16.14 27.20 11.15
C GLU A 253 15.50 27.05 9.76
N ASN A 254 14.92 25.89 9.45
CA ASN A 254 14.32 25.57 8.16
C ASN A 254 12.79 25.44 8.25
N THR A 255 12.13 25.50 7.09
CA THR A 255 10.71 25.15 6.95
C THR A 255 10.61 23.81 6.22
N TRP A 256 9.93 22.85 6.83
CA TRP A 256 9.65 21.55 6.22
C TRP A 256 8.16 21.48 5.87
N TYR A 257 7.82 20.48 5.07
CA TYR A 257 6.49 20.35 4.50
C TYR A 257 5.89 18.99 4.83
N SER A 258 4.56 18.95 4.86
CA SER A 258 3.77 17.72 4.95
C SER A 258 2.67 17.71 3.90
N VAL A 259 2.38 16.54 3.37
CA VAL A 259 1.17 16.24 2.60
C VAL A 259 0.41 15.14 3.35
N LEU A 260 -0.79 15.46 3.82
CA LEU A 260 -1.66 14.48 4.47
C LEU A 260 -2.69 13.98 3.45
N VAL A 261 -2.86 12.67 3.40
CA VAL A 261 -3.84 12.02 2.51
C VAL A 261 -4.61 10.96 3.26
N HIS A 262 -5.93 10.97 3.10
CA HIS A 262 -6.81 9.92 3.60
C HIS A 262 -6.84 8.77 2.59
N VAL A 263 -6.53 7.55 3.05
CA VAL A 263 -6.61 6.35 2.21
C VAL A 263 -8.10 6.02 1.99
N PRO A 264 -8.59 6.02 0.74
CA PRO A 264 -10.04 5.95 0.46
C PRO A 264 -10.73 4.74 1.09
N GLY A 265 -11.86 4.99 1.76
CA GLY A 265 -12.68 3.93 2.35
C GLY A 265 -11.99 3.19 3.51
N THR A 266 -11.14 3.88 4.28
CA THR A 266 -10.45 3.30 5.44
C THR A 266 -10.39 4.31 6.60
N GLN A 267 -9.78 3.93 7.72
CA GLN A 267 -9.43 4.83 8.83
C GLN A 267 -7.98 5.35 8.75
N MET A 268 -7.26 5.07 7.65
CA MET A 268 -5.83 5.38 7.55
C MET A 268 -5.60 6.75 6.95
N VAL A 269 -4.81 7.58 7.64
CA VAL A 269 -4.19 8.79 7.09
C VAL A 269 -2.71 8.51 6.90
N VAL A 270 -2.19 8.86 5.73
CA VAL A 270 -0.76 8.88 5.45
C VAL A 270 -0.27 10.32 5.48
N GLU A 271 0.77 10.59 6.24
CA GLU A 271 1.48 11.87 6.22
C GLU A 271 2.83 11.69 5.54
N LEU A 272 3.01 12.32 4.39
CA LEU A 272 4.30 12.39 3.71
C LEU A 272 5.00 13.68 4.14
N MET A 273 6.15 13.55 4.79
CA MET A 273 6.96 14.66 5.29
C MET A 273 8.20 14.83 4.43
N GLY A 274 8.56 16.06 4.09
CA GLY A 274 9.76 16.32 3.34
C GLY A 274 10.47 17.61 3.71
N SER A 275 11.78 17.59 3.58
CA SER A 275 12.63 18.76 3.78
C SER A 275 12.53 19.77 2.64
N GLU A 276 12.12 19.33 1.44
CA GLU A 276 12.06 20.15 0.23
C GLU A 276 10.74 19.91 -0.54
N SER A 277 10.27 20.96 -1.22
CA SER A 277 9.23 20.92 -2.25
C SER A 277 9.28 22.22 -3.06
N ASP A 278 9.27 22.12 -4.38
CA ASP A 278 9.12 23.28 -5.27
C ASP A 278 7.64 23.64 -5.50
N ILE A 279 6.73 22.69 -5.25
CA ILE A 279 5.29 22.85 -5.49
C ILE A 279 4.61 23.55 -4.32
N LEU A 280 4.79 23.05 -3.10
CA LEU A 280 4.03 23.51 -1.92
C LEU A 280 4.24 24.98 -1.52
N PRO A 281 5.43 25.59 -1.68
CA PRO A 281 5.61 27.02 -1.42
C PRO A 281 4.76 27.92 -2.32
N LEU A 282 4.32 27.40 -3.47
CA LEU A 282 3.46 28.09 -4.43
C LEU A 282 1.97 27.86 -4.15
N GLU A 283 1.64 26.95 -3.24
CA GLU A 283 0.27 26.62 -2.82
C GLU A 283 -0.06 27.24 -1.45
N ASN A 284 -1.34 27.25 -1.11
CA ASN A 284 -1.76 27.56 0.25
C ASN A 284 -1.43 26.39 1.17
N THR A 285 -0.38 26.53 1.97
CA THR A 285 -0.09 25.59 3.06
C THR A 285 -0.68 26.07 4.37
N ILE A 286 -1.24 25.16 5.14
CA ILE A 286 -1.52 25.42 6.55
C ILE A 286 -0.23 25.30 7.38
N VAL A 287 -0.15 26.05 8.48
CA VAL A 287 1.00 25.95 9.39
C VAL A 287 0.66 24.98 10.51
N LEU A 288 1.39 23.87 10.57
CA LEU A 288 1.30 22.87 11.64
C LEU A 288 2.38 23.10 12.70
N GLU A 289 2.22 22.45 13.85
CA GLU A 289 3.31 22.32 14.80
C GLU A 289 4.43 21.44 14.24
N GLN A 290 5.61 21.53 14.86
CA GLN A 290 6.77 20.72 14.46
C GLN A 290 6.42 19.22 14.44
N ARG A 291 6.49 18.63 13.25
CA ARG A 291 6.11 17.22 13.03
C ARG A 291 7.25 16.27 13.31
N MET A 292 8.49 16.69 13.06
CA MET A 292 9.69 15.91 13.34
C MET A 292 10.79 16.80 13.90
N THR A 293 11.65 16.25 14.74
CA THR A 293 12.93 16.88 15.09
C THR A 293 13.90 16.70 13.93
N ALA A 294 14.55 17.77 13.50
CA ALA A 294 15.59 17.71 12.47
C ALA A 294 16.63 16.64 12.84
N ALA A 295 16.99 15.82 11.85
CA ALA A 295 17.95 14.72 12.00
C ALA A 295 19.38 15.23 12.20
#